data_AF-A0A7S2IGH2-F1
#
_entry.id   AF-A0A7S2IGH2-F1
#
_cell.length_a   1.000
_cell.length_b   1.000
_cell.length_c   1.000
_cell.angle_alpha   90.00
_cell.angle_beta   90.00
_cell.angle_gamma   90.00
#
_symmetry.space_group_name_H-M   'P 1'
#
loop_
_entity.id
_entity.type
_entity.pdbx_description
1 polymer ?
#
loop_
_entity_poly.entity_id
_entity_poly.type
_entity_poly.pdbx_seq_one_letter_code
_entity_poly.pdbx_strand_id
1 'polypeptide(L)'
;RRCLEEGRIRFARGGIDALRESSVVTTEGEELQADEVILCTGYELSFPFLAPDLCEDFLVRTAGRQHLNAYRLMMHPREPTLCALGFLLTFGNESCVGEMQARWAVANWIGRCRLPS
;
A
#
# COMPACT_ATOMS: atom_id res chain seq x y z
N ARG A 1 -15.41 19.23 -10.28
CA ARG A 1 -15.74 19.32 -11.72
C ARG A 1 -15.30 20.63 -12.33
N ARG A 2 -15.49 21.77 -11.63
CA ARG A 2 -14.98 23.09 -12.02
C ARG A 2 -13.60 23.12 -12.68
N CYS A 3 -12.55 22.53 -12.10
CA CYS A 3 -11.22 22.52 -12.73
C CYS A 3 -11.15 21.77 -14.07
N LEU A 4 -11.97 20.72 -14.25
CA LEU A 4 -12.08 19.99 -15.52
C LEU A 4 -12.88 20.81 -16.54
N GLU A 5 -13.98 21.41 -16.10
CA GLU A 5 -14.85 22.27 -16.94
C GLU A 5 -14.12 23.54 -17.41
N GLU A 6 -13.26 24.11 -16.56
CA GLU A 6 -12.41 25.26 -16.87
C GLU A 6 -11.12 24.87 -17.62
N GLY A 7 -10.88 23.58 -17.88
CA GLY A 7 -9.68 23.10 -18.58
C GLY A 7 -8.37 23.20 -17.80
N ARG A 8 -8.41 23.50 -16.49
CA ARG A 8 -7.23 23.56 -15.60
C ARG A 8 -6.66 22.17 -15.28
N ILE A 9 -7.48 21.13 -15.39
CA ILE A 9 -7.04 19.74 -15.33
C ILE A 9 -7.53 19.06 -16.61
N ARG A 10 -6.62 18.39 -17.31
CA ARG A 10 -6.92 17.58 -18.50
C ARG A 10 -6.49 16.14 -18.22
N PHE A 11 -7.36 15.19 -18.57
CA PHE A 11 -6.98 13.79 -18.63
C PHE A 11 -6.41 13.47 -20.01
N ALA A 12 -5.24 12.85 -20.03
CA ALA A 12 -4.69 12.22 -21.22
C ALA A 12 -5.15 10.75 -21.27
N ARG A 13 -5.27 10.19 -22.47
CA ARG A 13 -5.57 8.76 -22.63
C ARG A 13 -4.27 7.95 -22.55
N GLY A 14 -4.39 6.72 -22.06
CA GLY A 14 -3.26 5.81 -21.94
C GLY A 14 -2.39 6.04 -20.71
N GLY A 15 -1.29 5.29 -20.65
CA GLY A 15 -0.22 5.48 -19.68
C GLY A 15 0.90 6.37 -20.23
N ILE A 16 2.03 6.38 -19.55
CA ILE A 16 3.24 7.05 -20.03
C ILE A 16 4.11 6.02 -20.77
N ASP A 17 4.48 6.31 -22.01
CA ASP A 17 5.38 5.50 -22.83
C ASP A 17 6.83 5.98 -22.71
N ALA A 18 7.06 7.29 -22.82
CA ALA A 18 8.40 7.87 -22.70
C ALA A 18 8.39 9.27 -22.08
N LEU A 19 9.43 9.56 -21.30
CA LEU A 19 9.77 10.91 -20.86
C LEU A 19 10.84 11.48 -21.82
N ARG A 20 10.64 12.72 -22.27
CA ARG A 20 11.58 13.49 -23.08
C ARG A 20 12.09 14.67 -22.26
N GLU A 21 12.99 15.45 -22.85
CA GLU A 21 13.59 16.61 -22.19
C GLU A 21 12.56 17.66 -21.76
N SER A 22 11.52 17.92 -22.56
CA SER A 22 10.47 18.92 -22.27
C SER A 22 9.04 18.39 -22.48
N SER A 23 8.88 17.08 -22.65
CA SER A 23 7.58 16.49 -22.99
C SER A 23 7.42 15.05 -22.47
N VAL A 24 6.18 14.59 -22.48
CA VAL A 24 5.77 13.24 -22.10
C VAL A 24 4.98 12.63 -23.25
N VAL A 25 5.38 11.43 -23.69
CA VAL A 25 4.68 10.68 -24.73
C VAL A 25 3.76 9.67 -24.05
N THR A 26 2.47 9.70 -24.39
CA THR A 26 1.50 8.72 -23.91
C THR A 26 1.57 7.44 -24.73
N THR A 27 1.05 6.34 -24.17
CA THR A 27 0.97 5.05 -24.89
C THR A 27 0.06 5.09 -26.12
N GLU A 28 -0.75 6.15 -26.28
CA GLU A 28 -1.59 6.38 -27.46
C GLU A 28 -0.87 7.27 -28.51
N GLY A 29 0.39 7.64 -28.27
CA GLY A 29 1.21 8.46 -29.16
C GLY A 29 0.99 9.97 -29.04
N GLU A 30 0.22 10.45 -28.05
CA GLU A 30 0.06 11.89 -27.77
C GLU A 30 1.32 12.42 -27.08
N GLU A 31 1.87 13.53 -27.56
CA GLU A 31 2.99 14.22 -26.91
C GLU A 31 2.50 15.45 -26.15
N LEU A 32 2.76 15.48 -24.84
CA LEU A 32 2.31 16.51 -23.91
C LEU A 32 3.51 17.31 -23.42
N GLN A 33 3.54 18.62 -23.64
CA GLN A 33 4.56 19.48 -23.05
C GLN A 33 4.36 19.57 -21.54
N ALA A 34 5.44 19.42 -20.78
CA ALA A 34 5.40 19.47 -19.33
C ALA A 34 6.74 20.00 -18.78
N ASP A 35 6.66 20.97 -17.88
CA ASP A 35 7.83 21.48 -17.16
C ASP A 35 8.19 20.59 -15.96
N GLU A 36 7.21 19.89 -15.39
CA GLU A 36 7.35 19.10 -14.17
C GLU A 36 6.55 17.79 -14.24
N VAL A 37 7.09 16.71 -13.66
CA VAL A 37 6.44 15.40 -13.56
C VAL A 37 6.34 14.97 -12.11
N ILE A 38 5.11 14.72 -11.65
CA ILE A 38 4.84 14.25 -10.28
C ILE A 38 4.41 12.79 -10.35
N LEU A 39 5.22 11.90 -9.77
CA LEU A 39 4.95 10.46 -9.75
C LEU A 39 4.02 10.09 -8.59
N CYS A 40 2.73 10.00 -8.87
CA CYS A 40 1.71 9.55 -7.92
C CYS A 40 1.50 8.01 -7.97
N THR A 41 2.58 7.22 -8.03
CA THR A 41 2.55 5.77 -8.33
C THR A 41 2.37 4.86 -7.10
N GLY A 42 2.18 5.43 -5.91
CA GLY A 42 1.98 4.69 -4.66
C GLY A 42 3.27 4.33 -3.92
N TYR A 43 3.19 3.37 -3.01
CA TYR A 43 4.25 3.00 -2.07
C TYR A 43 4.40 1.48 -1.94
N GLU A 44 5.60 1.02 -1.57
CA GLU A 44 5.89 -0.38 -1.21
C GLU A 44 6.02 -0.54 0.31
N LEU A 45 5.78 -1.76 0.80
CA LEU A 45 5.96 -2.10 2.22
C LEU A 45 7.43 -2.47 2.48
N SER A 46 8.01 -1.94 3.56
CA SER A 46 9.37 -2.27 3.97
C SER A 46 9.53 -2.23 5.48
N PHE A 47 10.23 -3.23 6.02
CA PHE A 47 10.49 -3.40 7.45
C PHE A 47 12.00 -3.61 7.70
N PRO A 48 12.85 -2.59 7.46
CA PRO A 48 14.31 -2.74 7.51
C PRO A 48 14.85 -3.01 8.93
N PHE A 49 13.99 -2.92 9.94
CA PHE A 49 14.28 -3.21 11.34
C PHE A 49 14.01 -4.67 11.73
N LEU A 50 13.30 -5.45 10.90
CA LEU A 50 13.07 -6.87 11.16
C LEU A 50 14.26 -7.71 10.68
N ALA A 51 14.49 -8.83 11.35
CA ALA A 51 15.40 -9.84 10.84
C ALA A 51 14.91 -10.32 9.45
N PRO A 52 15.81 -10.62 8.50
CA PRO A 52 15.42 -10.93 7.11
C PRO A 52 14.40 -12.06 7.00
N ASP A 53 14.57 -13.13 7.78
CA ASP A 53 13.67 -14.28 7.81
C ASP A 53 12.26 -13.93 8.30
N LEU A 54 12.15 -13.10 9.34
CA LEU A 54 10.87 -12.58 9.82
C LEU A 54 10.23 -11.65 8.78
N CYS A 55 11.03 -10.81 8.12
CA CYS A 55 10.53 -9.90 7.10
C CYS A 55 9.98 -10.65 5.88
N GLU A 56 10.73 -11.66 5.41
CA GLU A 56 10.35 -12.51 4.27
C GLU A 56 9.04 -13.27 4.54
N ASP A 57 8.89 -13.84 5.73
CA ASP A 57 7.65 -14.53 6.12
C ASP A 57 6.45 -13.58 6.21
N PHE A 58 6.68 -12.32 6.59
CA PHE A 58 5.61 -11.36 6.82
C PHE A 58 5.10 -10.69 5.54
N LEU A 59 5.74 -10.96 4.41
CA LEU A 59 5.47 -10.31 3.14
C LEU A 59 5.17 -11.34 2.06
N VAL A 60 4.18 -11.06 1.21
CA VAL A 60 3.86 -11.87 0.04
C VAL A 60 3.70 -10.97 -1.17
N ARG A 61 4.16 -11.44 -2.34
CA ARG A 61 3.92 -10.75 -3.61
C ARG A 61 2.78 -11.42 -4.36
N THR A 62 1.75 -10.65 -4.67
CA THR A 62 0.58 -11.09 -5.45
C THR A 62 0.29 -10.06 -6.53
N ALA A 63 0.10 -10.51 -7.77
CA ALA A 63 -0.16 -9.63 -8.92
C ALA A 63 0.86 -8.48 -9.07
N GLY A 64 2.15 -8.77 -8.81
CA GLY A 64 3.25 -7.80 -8.90
C GLY A 64 3.31 -6.77 -7.77
N ARG A 65 2.41 -6.83 -6.78
CA ARG A 65 2.41 -5.94 -5.61
C ARG A 65 2.76 -6.69 -4.34
N GLN A 66 3.37 -5.98 -3.42
CA GLN A 66 3.71 -6.50 -2.10
C GLN A 66 2.56 -6.29 -1.13
N HIS A 67 2.23 -7.34 -0.40
CA HIS A 67 1.16 -7.39 0.59
C HIS A 67 1.70 -7.99 1.88
N LEU A 68 0.98 -7.74 2.98
CA LEU A 68 1.27 -8.39 4.25
C LEU A 68 0.81 -9.85 4.19
N ASN A 69 1.73 -10.79 4.42
CA ASN A 69 1.41 -12.19 4.61
C ASN A 69 1.09 -12.42 6.09
N ALA A 70 -0.15 -12.16 6.48
CA ALA A 70 -0.54 -12.19 7.88
C ALA A 70 -1.97 -12.66 8.09
N TYR A 71 -2.19 -13.45 9.15
CA TYR A 71 -3.55 -13.82 9.53
C TYR A 71 -4.32 -12.56 9.95
N ARG A 72 -5.51 -12.38 9.37
CA ARG A 72 -6.34 -11.16 9.51
C ARG A 72 -5.59 -9.86 9.16
N LEU A 73 -4.61 -9.92 8.25
CA LEU A 73 -3.77 -8.77 7.89
C LEU A 73 -3.08 -8.13 9.11
N MET A 74 -2.68 -8.97 10.07
CA MET A 74 -2.15 -8.48 11.35
C MET A 74 -1.13 -9.44 11.99
N MET A 75 -1.47 -10.71 12.19
CA MET A 75 -0.63 -11.63 12.96
C MET A 75 0.41 -12.30 12.07
N HIS A 76 1.68 -12.25 12.47
CA HIS A 76 2.76 -12.94 11.75
C HIS A 76 2.48 -14.45 11.70
N PRO A 77 2.70 -15.12 10.56
CA PRO A 77 2.33 -16.53 10.37
C PRO A 77 3.13 -17.49 11.26
N ARG A 78 4.36 -17.11 11.63
CA ARG A 78 5.26 -17.94 12.44
C ARG A 78 5.57 -17.39 13.84
N GLU A 79 5.29 -16.12 14.10
CA GLU A 79 5.69 -15.44 15.35
C GLU A 79 4.47 -14.72 15.95
N PRO A 80 3.63 -15.39 16.74
CA PRO A 80 2.36 -14.83 17.23
C PRO A 80 2.50 -13.57 18.10
N THR A 81 3.71 -13.26 18.58
CA THR A 81 4.06 -12.05 19.33
C THR A 81 4.48 -10.87 18.44
N LEU A 82 4.58 -11.07 17.12
CA LEU A 82 4.82 -10.03 16.12
C LEU A 82 3.50 -9.72 15.38
N CYS A 83 3.10 -8.44 15.41
CA CYS A 83 1.87 -7.98 14.77
C CYS A 83 2.10 -6.70 13.96
N ALA A 84 1.37 -6.57 12.85
CA ALA A 84 1.28 -5.38 12.03
C ALA A 84 -0.06 -4.70 12.29
N LEU A 85 -0.03 -3.48 12.82
CA LEU A 85 -1.21 -2.69 13.12
C LEU A 85 -1.31 -1.52 12.13
N GLY A 86 -2.49 -1.28 11.57
CA GLY A 86 -2.73 -0.19 10.62
C GLY A 86 -2.20 -0.44 9.20
N PHE A 87 -1.70 -1.65 8.90
CA PHE A 87 -1.21 -2.04 7.56
C PHE A 87 -2.35 -2.55 6.66
N LEU A 88 -3.42 -1.79 6.56
CA LEU A 88 -4.56 -2.11 5.70
C LEU A 88 -5.23 -0.86 5.16
N LEU A 89 -5.87 -1.01 4.00
CA LEU A 89 -6.72 0.01 3.40
C LEU A 89 -8.17 -0.38 3.64
N THR A 90 -8.95 0.55 4.18
CA THR A 90 -10.37 0.32 4.45
C THR A 90 -11.22 1.46 3.92
N PHE A 91 -12.52 1.23 3.80
CA PHE A 91 -13.49 2.30 3.57
C PHE A 91 -13.88 3.04 4.86
N GLY A 92 -13.32 2.65 6.01
CA GLY A 92 -13.57 3.26 7.32
C GLY A 92 -12.35 4.01 7.83
N ASN A 93 -12.46 4.54 9.05
CA ASN A 93 -11.35 5.22 9.73
C ASN A 93 -10.29 4.20 10.16
N GLU A 94 -9.07 4.33 9.64
CA GLU A 94 -7.96 3.41 9.91
C GLU A 94 -7.56 3.40 11.38
N SER A 95 -7.73 4.52 12.09
CA SER A 95 -7.42 4.61 13.53
C SER A 95 -8.34 3.72 14.36
N CYS A 96 -9.63 3.66 14.02
CA CYS A 96 -10.59 2.78 14.70
C CYS A 96 -10.26 1.30 14.44
N VAL A 97 -9.80 0.98 13.24
CA VAL A 97 -9.38 -0.40 12.92
C VAL A 97 -8.09 -0.74 13.66
N GLY A 98 -7.12 0.17 13.69
CA GLY A 98 -5.88 0.01 14.45
C GLY A 98 -6.13 -0.22 15.95
N GLU A 99 -7.09 0.49 16.55
CA GLU A 99 -7.50 0.26 17.95
C GLU A 99 -8.05 -1.16 18.16
N MET A 100 -8.93 -1.64 17.28
CA MET A 100 -9.43 -3.02 17.35
C MET A 100 -8.33 -4.05 17.17
N GLN A 101 -7.43 -3.84 16.19
CA GLN A 101 -6.28 -4.71 15.99
C GLN A 101 -5.41 -4.77 17.25
N ALA A 102 -5.10 -3.62 17.87
CA ALA A 102 -4.29 -3.56 19.09
C ALA A 102 -4.95 -4.31 20.26
N ARG A 103 -6.25 -4.12 20.47
CA ARG A 103 -7.00 -4.82 21.53
C ARG A 103 -6.99 -6.33 21.33
N TRP A 104 -7.14 -6.80 20.10
CA TRP A 104 -7.12 -8.22 19.80
C TRP A 104 -5.72 -8.83 19.93
N ALA A 105 -4.66 -8.13 19.49
CA ALA A 105 -3.27 -8.55 19.72
C ALA A 105 -2.98 -8.76 21.20
N VAL A 106 -3.29 -7.74 22.02
CA VAL A 106 -3.07 -7.80 23.47
C VAL A 106 -3.88 -8.93 24.09
N ALA A 107 -5.14 -9.11 23.70
CA ALA A 107 -5.98 -10.20 24.19
C ALA A 107 -5.38 -11.58 23.85
N ASN A 108 -4.77 -11.73 22.67
CA ASN A 108 -4.05 -12.95 22.32
C ASN A 108 -2.78 -13.15 23.16
N TRP A 109 -1.94 -12.12 23.29
CA TRP A 109 -0.67 -12.20 24.03
C TRP A 109 -0.87 -12.49 25.52
N ILE A 110 -1.95 -12.00 26.13
CA ILE A 110 -2.29 -12.29 27.54
C ILE A 110 -3.17 -13.54 27.71
N GLY A 111 -3.36 -14.34 26.66
CA GLY A 111 -4.05 -15.63 26.71
C GLY A 111 -5.58 -15.57 26.80
N ARG A 112 -6.21 -14.40 26.60
CA ARG A 112 -7.68 -14.24 26.57
C ARG A 112 -8.31 -14.66 25.24
N CYS A 113 -7.52 -14.72 24.17
CA CYS A 113 -7.94 -15.18 22.85
C CYS A 113 -6.86 -16.08 22.24
N ARG A 114 -7.23 -17.07 21.43
CA ARG A 114 -6.29 -17.95 20.73
C ARG A 114 -6.41 -17.76 19.23
N LEU A 115 -5.27 -17.84 18.55
CA LEU A 115 -5.26 -17.97 17.10
C LEU A 115 -5.79 -19.36 16.69
N PRO A 116 -6.43 -19.46 15.52
CA PRO A 116 -6.79 -20.77 14.97
C PRO A 116 -5.54 -21.60 14.69
N SER A 117 -5.72 -22.93 14.65
CA SER A 117 -4.72 -23.91 14.22
C SER A 117 -4.46 -23.85 12.73
#